data_AF-A0A0R1QT83-F1
#
_entry.id   AF-A0A0R1QT83-F1
#
_cell.length_a   1.000
_cell.length_b   1.000
_cell.length_c   1.000
_cell.angle_alpha   90.00
_cell.angle_beta   90.00
_cell.angle_gamma   90.00
#
_symmetry.space_group_name_H-M   'P 1'
#
loop_
_entity.id
_entity.type
_entity.pdbx_description
1 polymer ?
#
loop_
_entity_poly.entity_id
_entity_poly.type
_entity_poly.pdbx_seq_one_letter_code
_entity_poly.pdbx_strand_id
1 'polypeptide(L)'
;MSVYKLTGKLLELQEHADDIDPTTFNDTANSIKLTLDSEYDGCMDLTTNLKSDEDGINAEIKRLQARKKAIGKSISYIRDLVAASINASGRTKVKTPNHTYSVPGTFKSEVKVTPSTVPAEFYDQKPTMNRSKVKDALLKGKTVGDGRLIQTFNMTVR
;
A
#
# COMPACT_ATOMS: atom_id res chain seq x y z
N MET A 1 32.44 -10.07 2.18
CA MET A 1 33.26 -8.95 2.71
C MET A 1 32.48 -7.69 2.38
N SER A 2 32.05 -6.88 3.37
CA SER A 2 31.08 -5.80 3.09
C SER A 2 31.54 -4.87 1.95
N VAL A 3 30.62 -4.50 1.05
CA VAL A 3 30.83 -3.51 -0.03
C VAL A 3 31.60 -2.28 0.47
N TYR A 4 31.24 -1.75 1.64
CA TYR A 4 31.91 -0.58 2.22
C TYR A 4 33.41 -0.80 2.47
N LYS A 5 33.81 -2.02 2.86
CA LYS A 5 35.23 -2.37 3.06
C LYS A 5 35.98 -2.46 1.72
N LEU A 6 35.32 -2.92 0.66
CA LEU A 6 35.90 -2.99 -0.68
C LEU A 6 36.04 -1.60 -1.30
N THR A 7 35.07 -0.70 -1.08
CA THR A 7 35.17 0.71 -1.45
C THR A 7 36.34 1.39 -0.73
N GLY A 8 36.55 1.09 0.55
CA GLY A 8 37.70 1.58 1.31
C GLY A 8 39.05 1.11 0.75
N LYS A 9 39.17 -0.16 0.38
CA LYS A 9 40.39 -0.69 -0.28
C LYS A 9 40.66 -0.05 -1.64
N LEU A 10 39.61 0.31 -2.38
CA LEU A 10 39.74 1.01 -3.66
C LEU A 10 40.26 2.44 -3.46
N LEU A 11 39.84 3.10 -2.38
CA LEU A 11 40.35 4.41 -1.98
C LEU A 11 41.83 4.34 -1.54
N GLU A 12 42.20 3.37 -0.71
CA GLU A 12 43.60 3.13 -0.31
C GLU A 12 44.48 2.86 -1.54
N LEU A 13 44.00 2.04 -2.48
CA LEU A 13 44.72 1.78 -3.72
C LEU A 13 44.91 3.05 -4.56
N GLN A 14 43.90 3.93 -4.60
CA GLN A 14 43.96 5.21 -5.29
C GLN A 14 44.95 6.19 -4.64
N GLU A 15 45.05 6.21 -3.31
CA GLU A 15 46.01 7.03 -2.57
C GLU A 15 47.46 6.62 -2.83
N HIS A 16 47.70 5.33 -3.08
CA HIS A 16 49.02 4.78 -3.42
C HIS A 16 49.26 4.59 -4.92
N ALA A 17 48.41 5.17 -5.78
CA ALA A 17 48.47 4.96 -7.23
C ALA A 17 49.81 5.40 -7.86
N ASP A 18 50.45 6.44 -7.29
CA ASP A 18 51.72 6.96 -7.78
C ASP A 18 52.94 6.12 -7.32
N ASP A 19 52.77 5.29 -6.29
CA ASP A 19 53.83 4.47 -5.68
C ASP A 19 53.92 3.05 -6.26
N ILE A 20 52.93 2.64 -7.07
CA ILE A 20 52.77 1.26 -7.56
C ILE A 20 52.89 1.25 -9.09
N ASP A 21 53.48 0.19 -9.65
CA ASP A 21 53.55 0.07 -11.10
C ASP A 21 52.15 -0.09 -11.72
N PRO A 22 51.93 0.43 -12.95
CA PRO A 22 50.62 0.42 -13.59
C PRO A 22 50.00 -0.98 -13.76
N THR A 23 50.81 -2.03 -13.87
CA THR A 23 50.35 -3.41 -14.03
C THR A 23 49.77 -3.93 -12.72
N THR A 24 50.54 -3.84 -11.63
CA THR A 24 50.09 -4.27 -10.30
C THR A 24 48.89 -3.46 -9.82
N PHE A 25 48.85 -2.16 -10.13
CA PHE A 25 47.68 -1.32 -9.85
C PHE A 25 46.42 -1.83 -10.55
N ASN A 26 46.50 -2.09 -11.86
CA ASN A 26 45.37 -2.58 -12.64
C ASN A 26 44.90 -3.97 -12.20
N ASP A 27 45.81 -4.89 -11.91
CA ASP A 27 45.48 -6.23 -11.44
C ASP A 27 44.77 -6.20 -10.09
N THR A 28 45.25 -5.36 -9.17
CA THR A 28 44.63 -5.17 -7.85
C THR A 28 43.26 -4.51 -7.97
N ALA A 29 43.13 -3.46 -8.81
CA ALA A 29 41.86 -2.78 -9.05
C ALA A 29 40.82 -3.72 -9.68
N ASN A 30 41.22 -4.56 -10.64
CA ASN A 30 40.34 -5.53 -11.28
C ASN A 30 39.89 -6.64 -10.30
N SER A 31 40.79 -7.12 -9.45
CA SER A 31 40.45 -8.09 -8.40
C SER A 31 39.43 -7.53 -7.39
N ILE A 32 39.59 -6.27 -6.98
CA ILE A 32 38.63 -5.59 -6.09
C ILE A 32 37.28 -5.44 -6.79
N LYS A 33 37.25 -5.02 -8.07
CA LYS A 33 36.01 -4.90 -8.85
C LYS A 33 35.25 -6.22 -8.98
N LEU A 34 35.93 -7.30 -9.37
CA LEU A 34 35.35 -8.65 -9.44
C LEU A 34 34.72 -9.08 -8.11
N THR A 35 35.39 -8.76 -6.99
CA THR A 35 34.85 -9.05 -5.65
C THR A 35 33.64 -8.17 -5.32
N LEU A 36 33.66 -6.90 -5.73
CA LEU A 36 32.57 -5.96 -5.54
C LEU A 36 31.30 -6.39 -6.29
N ASP A 37 31.45 -6.80 -7.55
CA ASP A 37 30.37 -7.31 -8.39
C ASP A 37 29.69 -8.53 -7.74
N SER A 38 30.49 -9.48 -7.23
CA SER A 38 29.97 -10.65 -6.50
C SER A 38 29.21 -10.29 -5.22
N GLU A 39 29.68 -9.29 -4.45
CA GLU A 39 28.97 -8.82 -3.25
C GLU A 39 27.68 -8.06 -3.62
N TYR A 40 27.66 -7.33 -4.74
CA TYR A 40 26.45 -6.69 -5.26
C TYR A 40 25.40 -7.71 -5.67
N ASP A 41 25.78 -8.75 -6.40
CA ASP A 41 24.91 -9.86 -6.74
C ASP A 41 24.37 -10.54 -5.48
N GLY A 42 25.23 -10.79 -4.48
CA GLY A 42 24.80 -11.33 -3.19
C GLY A 42 23.78 -10.45 -2.44
N CYS A 43 23.92 -9.12 -2.49
CA CYS A 43 22.92 -8.20 -1.95
C CYS A 43 21.59 -8.24 -2.72
N MET A 44 21.64 -8.40 -4.04
CA MET A 44 20.44 -8.52 -4.87
C MET A 44 19.74 -9.87 -4.70
N ASP A 45 20.48 -10.96 -4.52
CA ASP A 45 19.95 -12.28 -4.17
C ASP A 45 19.26 -12.25 -2.81
N LEU A 46 19.87 -11.61 -1.81
CA LEU A 46 19.23 -11.38 -0.51
C LEU A 46 17.93 -10.58 -0.66
N THR A 47 17.94 -9.53 -1.46
CA THR A 47 16.74 -8.71 -1.72
C THR A 47 15.64 -9.54 -2.40
N THR A 48 16.00 -10.42 -3.33
CA THR A 48 15.08 -11.31 -4.02
C THR A 48 14.47 -12.33 -3.05
N ASN A 49 15.26 -12.89 -2.14
CA ASN A 49 14.76 -13.78 -1.09
C ASN A 49 13.78 -13.05 -0.16
N LEU A 50 14.13 -11.84 0.29
CA LEU A 50 13.24 -11.01 1.10
C LEU A 50 11.95 -10.63 0.36
N LYS A 51 12.03 -10.43 -0.97
CA LYS A 51 10.86 -10.20 -1.81
C LYS A 51 9.93 -11.42 -1.84
N SER A 52 10.50 -12.62 -1.96
CA SER A 52 9.75 -13.88 -1.89
C SER A 52 9.05 -14.04 -0.53
N ASP A 53 9.73 -13.71 0.56
CA ASP A 53 9.14 -13.72 1.90
C ASP A 53 8.00 -12.69 2.04
N GLU A 54 8.21 -11.46 1.54
CA GLU A 54 7.19 -10.40 1.49
C GLU A 54 5.93 -10.86 0.73
N ASP A 55 6.11 -11.48 -0.43
CA ASP A 55 5.01 -12.00 -1.26
C ASP A 55 4.27 -13.15 -0.56
N GLY A 56 5.00 -14.05 0.13
CA GLY A 56 4.42 -15.11 0.95
C GLY A 56 3.56 -14.56 2.09
N ILE A 57 4.05 -13.55 2.80
CA ILE A 57 3.31 -12.86 3.88
C ILE A 57 2.06 -12.19 3.30
N ASN A 58 2.16 -11.51 2.16
CA ASN A 58 1.02 -10.86 1.50
C ASN A 58 -0.07 -11.87 1.08
N ALA A 59 0.31 -13.05 0.58
CA ALA A 59 -0.64 -14.11 0.26
C ALA A 59 -1.40 -14.58 1.51
N GLU A 60 -0.69 -14.76 2.63
CA GLU A 60 -1.31 -15.17 3.88
C GLU A 60 -2.22 -14.09 4.47
N ILE A 61 -1.84 -12.82 4.39
CA ILE A 61 -2.70 -11.69 4.76
C ILE A 61 -4.01 -11.71 3.96
N LYS A 62 -3.94 -11.90 2.64
CA LYS A 62 -5.15 -12.00 1.79
C LYS A 62 -6.04 -13.16 2.23
N ARG A 63 -5.46 -14.32 2.52
CA ARG A 63 -6.19 -15.50 3.03
C ARG A 63 -6.89 -15.21 4.36
N LEU A 64 -6.18 -14.60 5.31
CA LEU A 64 -6.70 -14.25 6.63
C LEU A 64 -7.80 -13.18 6.55
N GLN A 65 -7.64 -12.18 5.68
CA GLN A 65 -8.67 -11.17 5.42
C GLN A 65 -9.94 -11.78 4.83
N ALA A 66 -9.80 -12.70 3.86
CA ALA A 66 -10.94 -13.43 3.31
C ALA A 66 -11.66 -14.26 4.40
N ARG A 67 -10.91 -14.96 5.26
CA ARG A 67 -11.47 -15.70 6.40
C ARG A 67 -12.18 -14.79 7.39
N LYS A 68 -11.57 -13.66 7.75
CA LYS A 68 -12.18 -12.63 8.62
C LYS A 68 -13.50 -12.13 8.02
N LYS A 69 -13.53 -11.84 6.72
CA LYS A 69 -14.74 -11.40 6.01
C LYS A 69 -15.83 -12.48 6.04
N ALA A 70 -15.47 -13.74 5.83
CA ALA A 70 -16.42 -14.86 5.90
C ALA A 70 -17.03 -14.99 7.30
N ILE A 71 -16.20 -14.95 8.36
CA ILE A 71 -16.67 -14.96 9.74
C ILE A 71 -17.59 -13.77 10.03
N GLY A 72 -17.21 -12.57 9.57
CA GLY A 72 -18.05 -11.37 9.70
C GLY A 72 -19.42 -11.52 9.04
N LYS A 73 -19.48 -12.14 7.86
CA LYS A 73 -20.75 -12.47 7.19
C LYS A 73 -21.58 -13.45 8.00
N SER A 74 -20.99 -14.52 8.52
CA SER A 74 -21.70 -15.49 9.36
C SER A 74 -22.25 -14.85 10.63
N ILE A 75 -21.49 -13.96 11.28
CA ILE A 75 -21.95 -13.22 12.46
C ILE A 75 -23.15 -12.32 12.09
N SER A 76 -23.07 -11.58 10.97
CA SER A 76 -24.19 -10.75 10.50
C SER A 76 -25.42 -11.59 10.24
N TYR A 77 -25.26 -12.69 9.50
CA TYR A 77 -26.35 -13.61 9.18
C TYR A 77 -27.05 -14.15 10.44
N ILE A 78 -26.29 -14.54 11.46
CA ILE A 78 -26.86 -15.01 12.74
C ILE A 78 -27.63 -13.88 13.44
N ARG A 79 -27.11 -12.66 13.45
CA ARG A 79 -27.82 -11.50 14.03
C ARG A 79 -29.11 -11.20 13.28
N ASP A 80 -29.07 -11.24 11.94
CA ASP A 80 -30.23 -11.01 11.08
C ASP A 80 -31.30 -12.09 11.29
N LEU A 81 -30.89 -13.36 11.44
CA LEU A 81 -31.79 -14.47 11.76
C LEU A 81 -32.47 -14.28 13.13
N VAL A 82 -31.71 -13.86 14.15
CA VAL A 82 -32.27 -13.57 15.48
C VAL A 82 -33.20 -12.37 15.44
N ALA A 83 -32.87 -11.31 14.68
CA ALA A 83 -33.75 -10.17 14.51
C ALA A 83 -35.05 -10.54 13.77
N ALA A 84 -34.96 -11.36 12.71
CA ALA A 84 -36.09 -11.85 11.95
C ALA A 84 -37.02 -12.74 12.80
N SER A 85 -36.46 -13.62 13.64
CA SER A 85 -37.26 -14.49 14.53
C SER A 85 -37.98 -13.69 15.62
N ILE A 86 -37.33 -12.67 16.18
CA ILE A 86 -37.95 -11.74 17.13
C ILE A 86 -39.11 -10.99 16.47
N ASN A 87 -38.90 -10.45 15.26
CA ASN A 87 -39.95 -9.75 14.51
C ASN A 87 -41.12 -10.69 14.14
N ALA A 88 -40.84 -11.90 13.67
CA ALA A 88 -41.86 -12.90 13.34
C ALA A 88 -42.68 -13.35 14.57
N SER A 89 -42.08 -13.32 15.77
CA SER A 89 -42.79 -13.59 17.02
C SER A 89 -43.70 -12.45 17.49
N GLY A 90 -43.76 -11.33 16.76
CA GLY A 90 -44.55 -10.14 17.10
C GLY A 90 -44.01 -9.38 18.31
N ARG A 91 -42.80 -9.71 18.78
CA ARG A 91 -42.16 -9.08 19.93
C ARG A 91 -41.09 -8.12 19.43
N THR A 92 -40.99 -6.94 20.05
CA THR A 92 -39.92 -5.97 19.75
C THR A 92 -38.70 -6.16 20.65
N LYS A 93 -38.86 -6.93 21.74
CA LYS A 93 -37.83 -7.19 22.74
C LYS A 93 -38.00 -8.58 23.34
N VAL A 94 -36.89 -9.31 23.47
CA VAL A 94 -36.81 -10.63 24.10
C VAL A 94 -35.67 -10.63 25.10
N LYS A 95 -35.98 -10.95 26.35
CA LYS A 95 -34.98 -11.12 27.41
C LYS A 95 -34.80 -12.62 27.68
N THR A 96 -33.57 -13.09 27.59
CA THR A 96 -33.16 -14.45 27.97
C THR A 96 -32.36 -14.40 29.27
N PRO A 97 -32.01 -15.55 29.88
CA PRO A 97 -31.21 -15.57 31.10
C PRO A 97 -29.87 -14.83 30.98
N ASN A 98 -29.26 -14.86 29.78
CA ASN A 98 -27.92 -14.32 29.54
C ASN A 98 -27.90 -13.00 28.76
N HIS A 99 -28.92 -12.72 27.93
CA HIS A 99 -28.90 -11.59 27.01
C HIS A 99 -30.27 -10.92 26.86
N THR A 100 -30.26 -9.63 26.53
CA THR A 100 -31.47 -8.90 26.13
C THR A 100 -31.34 -8.53 24.66
N TYR A 101 -32.25 -9.04 23.84
CA TYR A 101 -32.34 -8.75 22.42
C TYR A 101 -33.45 -7.72 22.20
N SER A 102 -33.11 -6.63 21.52
CA SER A 102 -34.08 -5.58 21.17
C SER A 102 -33.92 -5.28 19.69
N VAL A 103 -35.02 -5.34 18.95
CA VAL A 103 -35.07 -4.90 17.56
C VAL A 103 -35.82 -3.56 17.57
N PRO A 104 -35.11 -2.42 17.68
CA PRO A 104 -35.76 -1.12 17.62
C PRO A 104 -36.40 -0.97 16.23
N GLY A 105 -37.66 -0.55 16.19
CA GLY A 105 -38.45 -0.39 14.95
C GLY A 105 -37.95 0.70 14.00
N THR A 106 -36.74 1.22 14.19
CA THR A 106 -36.05 2.08 13.23
C THR A 106 -35.55 1.24 12.08
N PHE A 107 -36.46 0.92 11.15
CA PHE A 107 -36.10 0.47 9.82
C PHE A 107 -35.24 1.57 9.17
N LYS A 108 -33.94 1.33 9.00
CA LYS A 108 -33.15 2.14 8.06
C LYS A 108 -33.64 1.75 6.66
N SER A 109 -34.58 2.53 6.14
CA SER A 109 -35.09 2.39 4.79
C SER A 109 -33.97 2.71 3.80
N GLU A 110 -33.25 1.70 3.31
CA GLU A 110 -32.33 1.86 2.18
C GLU A 110 -33.14 1.91 0.89
N VAL A 111 -33.15 3.08 0.25
CA VAL A 111 -33.76 3.28 -1.06
C VAL A 111 -32.80 2.73 -2.12
N LYS A 112 -33.03 1.50 -2.59
CA LYS A 112 -32.34 0.94 -3.75
C LYS A 112 -33.05 1.39 -5.02
N VAL A 113 -32.57 2.46 -5.65
CA VAL A 113 -33.06 2.89 -6.97
C VAL A 113 -31.91 2.84 -7.97
N THR A 114 -32.19 2.32 -9.16
CA THR A 114 -31.24 2.30 -10.28
C THR A 114 -31.03 3.74 -10.78
N PRO A 115 -29.79 4.23 -10.94
CA PRO A 115 -29.50 5.61 -11.34
C PRO A 115 -30.20 6.04 -12.64
N SER A 116 -30.46 5.10 -13.56
CA SER A 116 -31.08 5.34 -14.86
C SER A 116 -32.57 5.69 -14.81
N THR A 117 -33.23 5.48 -13.67
CA THR A 117 -34.67 5.71 -13.47
C THR A 117 -34.96 6.84 -12.48
N VAL A 118 -33.92 7.51 -11.96
CA VAL A 118 -34.06 8.63 -11.02
C VAL A 118 -34.18 9.94 -11.82
N PRO A 119 -35.26 10.73 -11.65
CA PRO A 119 -35.36 12.06 -12.25
C PRO A 119 -34.18 12.95 -11.86
N ALA A 120 -33.75 13.83 -12.78
CA ALA A 120 -32.61 14.73 -12.57
C ALA A 120 -32.75 15.67 -11.35
N GLU A 121 -33.96 15.78 -10.79
CA GLU A 121 -34.30 16.56 -9.59
C GLU A 121 -33.68 16.03 -8.29
N PHE A 122 -33.19 14.78 -8.26
CA PHE A 122 -32.59 14.17 -7.06
C PHE A 122 -31.05 14.15 -7.09
N TYR A 123 -30.42 14.77 -8.08
CA TYR A 123 -28.97 14.85 -8.19
C TYR A 123 -28.44 16.18 -7.64
N ASP A 124 -27.77 16.14 -6.48
CA ASP A 124 -26.95 17.25 -6.00
C ASP A 124 -25.72 17.43 -6.92
N GLN A 125 -25.73 18.45 -7.78
CA GLN A 125 -24.55 18.83 -8.56
C GLN A 125 -23.46 19.37 -7.62
N LYS A 126 -22.53 18.51 -7.19
CA LYS A 126 -21.32 18.93 -6.47
C LYS A 126 -20.35 19.61 -7.44
N PRO A 127 -19.96 20.88 -7.26
CA PRO A 127 -18.89 21.49 -8.03
C PRO A 127 -17.55 20.88 -7.62
N THR A 128 -17.05 19.90 -8.38
CA THR A 128 -15.73 19.30 -8.13
C THR A 128 -14.62 20.13 -8.75
N MET A 129 -13.64 20.53 -7.94
CA MET A 129 -12.45 21.27 -8.36
C MET A 129 -11.59 20.44 -9.32
N ASN A 130 -11.39 20.93 -10.55
CA ASN A 130 -10.55 20.29 -11.56
C ASN A 130 -9.06 20.56 -11.27
N ARG A 131 -8.41 19.63 -10.59
CA ARG A 131 -6.99 19.69 -10.22
C ARG A 131 -6.04 19.82 -11.42
N SER A 132 -6.43 19.36 -12.61
CA SER A 132 -5.62 19.51 -13.83
C SER A 132 -5.58 20.96 -14.31
N LYS A 133 -6.70 21.68 -14.25
CA LYS A 133 -6.72 23.12 -14.55
C LYS A 133 -5.94 23.94 -13.52
N VAL A 134 -5.96 23.53 -12.25
CA VAL A 134 -5.15 24.14 -11.18
C VAL A 134 -3.65 23.89 -11.42
N LYS A 135 -3.27 22.67 -11.79
CA LYS A 135 -1.90 22.29 -12.13
C LYS A 135 -1.38 23.09 -13.33
N ASP A 136 -2.17 23.23 -14.39
CA ASP A 136 -1.80 24.02 -15.57
C ASP A 136 -1.70 25.52 -15.29
N ALA A 137 -2.54 26.06 -14.41
CA ALA A 137 -2.48 27.47 -14.00
C ALA A 137 -1.24 27.76 -13.12
N LEU A 138 -0.87 26.84 -12.22
CA LEU A 138 0.34 26.93 -11.40
C LEU A 138 1.62 26.76 -12.24
N LEU A 139 1.62 25.88 -13.25
CA LEU A 139 2.72 25.73 -14.21
C LEU A 139 2.93 26.96 -15.11
N LYS A 140 1.85 27.71 -15.40
CA LYS A 140 1.90 28.97 -16.16
C LYS A 140 2.18 30.21 -15.30
N GLY A 141 2.53 30.04 -14.02
CA GLY A 141 2.93 31.13 -13.13
C GLY A 141 1.77 31.97 -12.56
N LYS A 142 0.51 31.50 -12.63
CA LYS A 142 -0.61 32.15 -11.93
C LYS A 142 -0.83 31.50 -10.56
N THR A 143 -0.96 32.34 -9.54
CA THR A 143 -1.29 31.92 -8.16
C THR A 143 -2.72 31.38 -8.09
N VAL A 144 -2.85 30.11 -7.69
CA VAL A 144 -4.14 29.47 -7.38
C VAL A 144 -4.17 29.14 -5.89
N GLY A 145 -4.63 30.09 -5.08
CA GLY A 145 -4.65 29.95 -3.62
C GLY A 145 -3.29 29.58 -3.03
N ASP A 146 -3.27 28.64 -2.08
CA ASP A 146 -2.07 28.19 -1.35
C ASP A 146 -1.28 27.06 -2.04
N GLY A 147 -1.51 26.81 -3.34
CA GLY A 147 -0.90 25.71 -4.07
C GLY A 147 0.62 25.85 -4.23
N ARG A 148 1.40 24.92 -3.66
CA ARG A 148 2.86 24.81 -3.85
C ARG A 148 3.20 23.64 -4.78
N LEU A 149 4.11 23.87 -5.73
CA LEU A 149 4.64 22.82 -6.60
C LEU A 149 5.69 22.00 -5.82
N ILE A 150 5.45 20.70 -5.65
CA ILE A 150 6.40 19.76 -5.04
C ILE A 150 6.89 18.83 -6.15
N GLN A 151 8.18 18.89 -6.49
CA GLN A 151 8.81 17.96 -7.43
C GLN A 151 9.54 16.88 -6.65
N THR A 152 9.24 15.61 -6.95
CA THR A 152 9.87 14.44 -6.33
C THR A 152 10.61 13.68 -7.42
N PHE A 153 11.90 13.41 -7.20
CA PHE A 153 12.74 12.62 -8.10
C PHE A 153 12.69 11.14 -7.69
N ASN A 154 12.38 10.25 -8.63
CA ASN A 154 12.40 8.79 -8.43
C ASN A 154 13.50 8.17 -9.29
N MET A 155 14.25 7.21 -8.74
CA MET A 155 15.29 6.42 -9.44
C MET A 155 14.73 5.06 -9.87
N THR A 156 15.14 4.55 -11.04
CA THR A 156 14.71 3.25 -11.59
C THR A 156 15.93 2.42 -11.96
N VAL A 157 15.94 1.14 -11.57
CA VAL A 157 16.91 0.13 -12.01
C VAL A 157 16.24 -0.70 -13.11
N ARG A 158 16.91 -0.89 -14.25
CA ARG A 158 16.42 -1.70 -15.38
C ARG A 158 16.97 -3.11 -15.32
#